data_AF-A0A380C3H9-F1
#
_entry.id   AF-A0A380C3H9-F1
#
_cell.length_a   1.000
_cell.length_b   1.000
_cell.length_c   1.000
_cell.angle_alpha   90.00
_cell.angle_beta   90.00
_cell.angle_gamma   90.00
#
_symmetry.space_group_name_H-M   'P 1'
#
loop_
_entity.id
_entity.type
_entity.pdbx_description
1 polymer ?
#
loop_
_entity_poly.entity_id
_entity_poly.type
_entity_poly.pdbx_seq_one_letter_code
_entity_poly.pdbx_strand_id
1 'polypeptide(L)'
;MEHVTIPRQQNETIINEENEADGRNYWKKEEIREFLTITKRELDFRDHILFHLLIYTGARKGEVLALTWDDIDFETGSIRLNKTLFHHEGEFIFQTSKTRESRRLISLDTKTLALLNKWRVRQNVGCWISNAVSLSKCGQFPIKWTVKQLYLNGS
;
A
#
# COMPACT_ATOMS: atom_id res chain seq x y z
N MET A 1 -30.00 16.79 29.16
CA MET A 1 -28.68 16.15 29.20
C MET A 1 -28.54 15.35 27.93
N GLU A 2 -27.65 15.81 27.03
CA GLU A 2 -27.41 15.20 25.73
C GLU A 2 -26.90 13.77 25.86
N HIS A 3 -27.43 12.88 25.03
CA HIS A 3 -26.97 11.51 24.91
C HIS A 3 -25.52 11.49 24.42
N VAL A 4 -24.58 11.12 25.30
CA VAL A 4 -23.23 10.76 24.89
C VAL A 4 -23.24 9.30 24.45
N THR A 5 -23.18 9.05 23.14
CA THR A 5 -22.96 7.71 22.62
C THR A 5 -21.46 7.40 22.69
N ILE A 6 -21.07 6.61 23.68
CA ILE A 6 -19.70 6.09 23.84
C ILE A 6 -19.45 5.10 22.69
N PRO A 7 -18.34 5.21 21.93
CA PRO A 7 -18.07 4.33 20.81
C PRO A 7 -17.99 2.86 21.23
N ARG A 8 -18.55 1.99 20.39
CA ARG A 8 -18.58 0.53 20.53
C ARG A 8 -17.14 0.00 20.68
N GLN A 9 -16.80 -0.60 21.82
CA GLN A 9 -15.52 -1.30 21.97
C GLN A 9 -15.48 -2.46 20.96
N GLN A 10 -14.54 -2.39 20.01
CA GLN A 10 -14.28 -3.47 19.07
C GLN A 10 -13.42 -4.52 19.78
N ASN A 11 -14.07 -5.38 20.56
CA ASN A 11 -13.46 -6.57 21.10
C ASN A 11 -13.50 -7.64 20.01
N GLU A 12 -12.53 -7.63 19.10
CA GLU A 12 -12.21 -8.76 18.20
C GLU A 12 -10.87 -8.47 17.52
N THR A 13 -9.83 -8.30 18.34
CA THR A 13 -8.48 -8.56 17.85
C THR A 13 -8.27 -10.06 18.02
N ILE A 14 -7.84 -10.77 16.98
CA ILE A 14 -7.34 -12.14 17.11
C ILE A 14 -6.08 -12.03 17.95
N ILE A 15 -6.23 -12.16 19.26
CA ILE A 15 -5.14 -12.17 20.22
C ILE A 15 -4.71 -13.64 20.28
N ASN A 16 -3.53 -13.94 19.75
CA ASN A 16 -2.90 -15.25 20.01
C ASN A 16 -2.76 -15.39 21.53
N GLU A 17 -3.02 -16.57 22.09
CA GLU A 17 -3.02 -16.84 23.54
C GLU A 17 -1.71 -16.39 24.24
N GLU A 18 -0.59 -16.34 23.52
CA GLU A 18 0.70 -15.81 24.02
C GLU A 18 0.72 -14.28 24.22
N ASN A 19 -0.05 -13.52 23.43
CA ASN A 19 -0.12 -12.05 23.51
C ASN A 19 -1.00 -11.57 24.68
N GLU A 20 -1.91 -12.42 25.18
CA GLU A 20 -2.72 -12.14 26.37
C GLU A 20 -1.87 -12.04 27.65
N ALA A 21 -0.79 -12.82 27.75
CA ALA A 21 0.08 -12.83 28.93
C ALA A 21 0.95 -11.55 29.08
N ASP A 22 1.17 -10.80 27.99
CA ASP A 22 2.01 -9.59 27.96
C ASP A 22 1.19 -8.31 27.65
N GLY A 23 -0.07 -8.45 27.21
CA GLY A 23 -0.95 -7.32 26.88
C GLY A 23 -0.44 -6.46 25.71
N ARG A 24 0.41 -7.00 24.83
CA ARG A 24 1.06 -6.25 23.75
C ARG A 24 0.25 -6.24 22.46
N ASN A 25 0.13 -5.07 21.85
CA ASN A 25 -0.53 -4.85 20.55
C ASN A 25 0.45 -4.32 19.49
N TYR A 26 1.63 -4.95 19.39
CA TYR A 26 2.63 -4.62 18.38
C TYR A 26 3.50 -5.83 18.07
N TRP A 27 4.05 -5.87 16.87
CA TRP A 27 4.92 -6.96 16.43
C TRP A 27 6.38 -6.65 16.73
N LYS A 28 7.11 -7.67 17.16
CA LYS A 28 8.56 -7.67 17.27
C LYS A 28 9.22 -7.77 15.90
N LYS A 29 10.49 -7.43 15.87
CA LYS A 29 11.30 -7.47 14.64
C LYS A 29 11.39 -8.89 14.08
N GLU A 30 11.40 -9.90 14.93
CA GLU A 30 11.46 -11.31 14.57
C GLU A 30 10.17 -11.76 13.89
N GLU A 31 9.02 -11.43 14.48
CA GLU A 31 7.68 -11.72 13.94
C GLU A 31 7.46 -11.04 12.58
N ILE A 32 7.89 -9.77 12.46
CA ILE A 32 7.87 -9.05 11.17
C ILE A 32 8.69 -9.78 10.10
N ARG A 33 9.89 -10.26 10.45
CA ARG A 33 10.76 -10.98 9.49
C ARG A 33 10.13 -12.30 9.08
N GLU A 34 9.53 -13.03 10.02
CA GLU A 34 8.82 -14.28 9.74
C GLU A 34 7.63 -14.03 8.81
N PHE A 35 6.79 -13.05 9.13
CA PHE A 35 5.67 -12.65 8.29
C PHE A 35 6.11 -12.27 6.86
N LEU A 36 7.15 -11.46 6.72
CA LEU A 36 7.68 -11.09 5.40
C LEU A 36 8.25 -12.31 4.63
N THR A 37 8.77 -13.31 5.35
CA THR A 37 9.25 -14.56 4.75
C THR A 37 8.09 -15.41 4.24
N ILE A 38 7.02 -15.53 5.02
CA ILE A 38 5.79 -16.26 4.63
C ILE A 38 5.15 -15.58 3.42
N THR A 39 4.92 -14.26 3.48
CA THR A 39 4.31 -13.52 2.36
C THR A 39 5.12 -13.66 1.07
N LYS A 40 6.45 -13.70 1.14
CA LYS A 40 7.31 -13.91 -0.03
C LYS A 40 7.16 -15.29 -0.66
N ARG A 41 6.81 -16.31 0.14
CA ARG A 41 6.71 -17.71 -0.28
C ARG A 41 5.30 -18.07 -0.74
N GLU A 42 4.30 -17.61 -0.01
CA GLU A 42 2.91 -18.06 -0.16
C GLU A 42 2.02 -17.09 -0.94
N LEU A 43 2.36 -15.79 -0.99
CA LEU A 43 1.54 -14.78 -1.65
C LEU A 43 2.11 -14.37 -3.01
N ASP A 44 1.23 -13.76 -3.81
CA ASP A 44 1.65 -13.11 -5.04
C ASP A 44 2.67 -12.00 -4.76
N PHE A 45 3.60 -11.84 -5.70
CA PHE A 45 4.67 -10.84 -5.61
C PHE A 45 4.15 -9.41 -5.35
N ARG A 46 2.95 -9.11 -5.87
CA ARG A 46 2.23 -7.85 -5.61
C ARG A 46 1.94 -7.65 -4.13
N ASP A 47 1.33 -8.65 -3.49
CA ASP A 47 0.86 -8.55 -2.11
C ASP A 47 2.05 -8.57 -1.15
N HIS A 48 3.08 -9.35 -1.46
CA HIS A 48 4.35 -9.28 -0.74
C HIS A 48 4.94 -7.86 -0.73
N ILE A 49 5.00 -7.19 -1.89
CA ILE A 49 5.49 -5.81 -1.97
C ILE A 49 4.60 -4.84 -1.19
N LEU A 50 3.28 -5.01 -1.28
CA LEU A 50 2.33 -4.18 -0.56
C LEU A 50 2.59 -4.25 0.96
N PHE A 51 2.71 -5.45 1.51
CA PHE A 51 3.01 -5.65 2.92
C PHE A 51 4.41 -5.15 3.30
N HIS A 52 5.40 -5.38 2.44
CA HIS A 52 6.76 -4.88 2.64
C HIS A 52 6.77 -3.35 2.77
N LEU A 53 6.07 -2.63 1.88
CA LEU A 53 5.96 -1.17 1.94
C LEU A 53 5.23 -0.71 3.20
N LEU A 54 4.11 -1.33 3.57
CA LEU A 54 3.35 -0.96 4.77
C LEU A 54 4.22 -1.03 6.02
N ILE A 55 4.98 -2.11 6.16
CA ILE A 55 5.84 -2.34 7.31
C ILE A 55 7.05 -1.41 7.31
N TYR A 56 7.76 -1.27 6.17
CA TYR A 56 8.99 -0.46 6.13
C TYR A 56 8.74 1.04 6.18
N THR A 57 7.67 1.51 5.54
CA THR A 57 7.38 2.96 5.48
C THR A 57 6.49 3.44 6.62
N GLY A 58 5.78 2.53 7.31
CA GLY A 58 4.74 2.92 8.28
C GLY A 58 3.63 3.75 7.63
N ALA A 59 3.43 3.60 6.32
CA ALA A 59 2.37 4.28 5.59
C ALA A 59 1.01 3.68 5.92
N ARG A 60 -0.02 4.53 5.94
CA ARG A 60 -1.40 4.02 6.09
C ARG A 60 -1.76 3.22 4.85
N LYS A 61 -2.59 2.20 5.00
CA LYS A 61 -3.05 1.36 3.87
C LYS A 61 -3.56 2.17 2.68
N GLY A 62 -4.34 3.21 2.94
CA GLY A 62 -4.88 4.09 1.88
C GLY A 62 -3.81 4.92 1.18
N GLU A 63 -2.74 5.32 1.88
CA GLU A 63 -1.62 6.06 1.29
C GLU A 63 -0.83 5.16 0.34
N VAL A 64 -0.50 3.93 0.76
CA VAL A 64 0.20 2.95 -0.09
C VAL A 64 -0.62 2.58 -1.32
N LEU A 65 -1.92 2.33 -1.13
CA LEU A 65 -2.84 1.99 -2.23
C LEU A 65 -3.06 3.14 -3.22
N ALA A 66 -2.81 4.38 -2.82
CA ALA A 66 -2.90 5.55 -3.69
C ALA A 66 -1.60 5.90 -4.43
N LEU A 67 -0.50 5.17 -4.17
CA LEU A 67 0.80 5.45 -4.79
C LEU A 67 0.77 5.27 -6.31
N THR A 68 1.34 6.23 -7.02
CA THR A 68 1.65 6.16 -8.45
C THR A 68 3.15 6.00 -8.67
N TRP A 69 3.57 5.55 -9.85
CA TRP A 69 5.00 5.46 -10.17
C TRP A 69 5.69 6.83 -10.18
N ASP A 70 4.96 7.91 -10.46
CA ASP A 70 5.45 9.29 -10.42
C ASP A 70 5.71 9.80 -8.99
N ASP A 71 5.13 9.14 -7.98
CA ASP A 71 5.38 9.48 -6.57
C ASP A 71 6.67 8.84 -6.01
N ILE A 72 7.33 7.95 -6.80
CA ILE A 72 8.56 7.25 -6.41
C ILE A 72 9.73 7.82 -7.20
N ASP A 73 10.68 8.42 -6.49
CA ASP A 73 11.94 8.85 -7.04
C ASP A 73 12.98 7.74 -6.85
N PHE A 74 13.33 7.08 -7.95
CA PHE A 74 14.34 6.01 -7.97
C PHE A 74 15.78 6.53 -7.94
N GLU A 75 16.02 7.80 -8.27
CA GLU A 75 17.35 8.41 -8.25
C GLU A 75 17.74 8.79 -6.82
N THR A 76 16.84 9.50 -6.14
CA THR A 76 17.07 9.90 -4.74
C THR A 76 16.67 8.81 -3.75
N GLY A 77 15.90 7.81 -4.20
CA GLY A 77 15.44 6.71 -3.36
C GLY A 77 14.38 7.16 -2.36
N SER A 78 13.35 7.88 -2.80
CA SER A 78 12.33 8.43 -1.92
C SER A 78 10.90 8.23 -2.45
N ILE A 79 9.93 8.11 -1.53
CA ILE A 79 8.50 8.05 -1.83
C ILE A 79 7.81 9.29 -1.28
N ARG A 80 7.00 9.92 -2.12
CA ARG A 80 6.13 11.03 -1.75
C ARG A 80 4.72 10.52 -1.41
N LEU A 81 4.32 10.65 -0.15
CA LEU A 81 2.96 10.35 0.29
C LEU A 81 2.14 11.64 0.33
N ASN A 82 1.28 11.83 -0.67
CA ASN A 82 0.46 13.05 -0.87
C ASN A 82 -1.02 12.76 -1.17
N LYS A 83 -1.37 11.48 -1.33
CA LYS A 83 -2.69 10.99 -1.72
C LYS A 83 -3.07 9.83 -0.80
N THR A 84 -4.37 9.69 -0.58
CA THR A 84 -4.95 8.55 0.16
C THR A 84 -6.15 8.02 -0.62
N LEU A 85 -6.24 6.69 -0.72
CA LEU A 85 -7.39 5.98 -1.25
C LEU A 85 -8.29 5.58 -0.08
N PHE A 86 -9.57 5.96 -0.14
CA PHE A 86 -10.57 5.50 0.81
C PHE A 86 -11.77 4.90 0.07
N HIS A 87 -12.49 4.03 0.77
CA HIS A 87 -13.68 3.37 0.25
C HIS A 87 -14.90 3.92 0.99
N HIS A 88 -15.85 4.47 0.26
CA HIS A 88 -17.07 5.06 0.81
C HIS A 88 -18.24 4.69 -0.10
N GLU A 89 -19.31 4.15 0.49
CA GLU A 89 -20.55 3.80 -0.22
C GLU A 89 -20.37 2.92 -1.48
N GLY A 90 -19.38 2.01 -1.48
CA GLY A 90 -19.11 1.12 -2.62
C GLY A 90 -18.12 1.69 -3.64
N GLU A 91 -17.74 2.96 -3.48
CA GLU A 91 -16.87 3.68 -4.40
C GLU A 91 -15.46 3.91 -3.82
N PHE A 92 -14.47 3.86 -4.70
CA PHE A 92 -13.08 4.15 -4.37
C PHE A 92 -12.77 5.62 -4.67
N ILE A 93 -12.49 6.40 -3.63
CA ILE A 93 -12.27 7.84 -3.76
C ILE A 93 -10.80 8.16 -3.45
N PHE A 94 -10.16 8.86 -4.39
CA PHE A 94 -8.81 9.40 -4.19
C PHE A 94 -8.92 10.79 -3.56
N GLN A 95 -8.30 10.97 -2.40
CA GLN A 95 -8.17 12.28 -1.76
C GLN A 95 -6.72 12.72 -1.75
N THR A 96 -6.45 13.87 -2.35
CA THR A 96 -5.18 14.57 -2.13
C THR A 96 -5.23 15.24 -0.77
N SER A 97 -4.16 15.09 0.00
CA SER A 97 -4.12 15.67 1.33
C SER A 97 -4.07 17.20 1.24
N LYS A 98 -5.11 17.87 1.77
CA LYS A 98 -5.36 19.31 1.59
C LYS A 98 -4.32 20.22 2.25
N THR A 99 -3.51 19.70 3.17
CA THR A 99 -2.58 20.48 4.00
C THR A 99 -1.12 20.06 3.79
N ARG A 100 -0.16 20.98 4.01
CA ARG A 100 1.27 20.73 3.74
C ARG A 100 1.86 19.70 4.71
N GLU A 101 1.32 19.63 5.91
CA GLU A 101 1.73 18.80 7.05
C GLU A 101 1.44 17.32 6.80
N SER A 102 0.44 17.02 5.99
CA SER A 102 0.06 15.65 5.62
C SER A 102 0.87 15.08 4.46
N ARG A 103 1.66 15.91 3.77
CA ARG A 103 2.58 15.47 2.71
C ARG A 103 3.92 15.14 3.32
N ARG A 104 4.33 13.88 3.21
CA ARG A 104 5.63 13.41 3.74
C ARG A 104 6.46 12.74 2.67
N LEU A 105 7.78 12.88 2.80
CA LEU A 105 8.77 12.21 1.98
C LEU A 105 9.44 11.14 2.82
N ILE A 106 9.45 9.89 2.35
CA ILE A 106 10.05 8.75 3.05
C ILE A 106 11.21 8.24 2.20
N SER A 107 12.41 8.19 2.77
CA SER A 107 13.57 7.56 2.15
C SER A 107 13.42 6.04 2.16
N LEU A 108 13.75 5.40 1.05
CA LEU A 108 13.76 3.95 0.89
C LEU A 108 15.19 3.41 0.86
N ASP A 109 15.35 2.19 1.38
CA ASP A 109 16.58 1.45 1.19
C ASP A 109 16.67 0.85 -0.23
N THR A 110 17.90 0.55 -0.65
CA THR A 110 18.19 0.02 -1.98
C THR A 110 17.46 -1.29 -2.29
N LYS A 111 17.18 -2.14 -1.29
CA LYS A 111 16.47 -3.41 -1.52
C LYS A 111 15.00 -3.14 -1.83
N THR A 112 14.37 -2.22 -1.11
CA THR A 112 12.99 -1.80 -1.39
C THR A 112 12.86 -1.16 -2.76
N LEU A 113 13.81 -0.31 -3.17
CA LEU A 113 13.85 0.26 -4.52
C LEU A 113 13.99 -0.82 -5.61
N ALA A 114 14.86 -1.82 -5.40
CA ALA A 114 15.03 -2.92 -6.33
C ALA A 114 13.74 -3.76 -6.46
N LEU A 115 13.04 -4.01 -5.36
CA LEU A 115 11.73 -4.71 -5.37
C LEU A 115 10.68 -3.92 -6.15
N LEU A 116 10.59 -2.61 -5.91
CA LEU A 116 9.68 -1.70 -6.62
C LEU A 116 9.97 -1.66 -8.12
N ASN A 117 11.25 -1.56 -8.50
CA ASN A 117 11.63 -1.57 -9.91
C ASN A 117 11.29 -2.90 -10.59
N LYS A 118 11.54 -4.03 -9.91
CA LYS A 118 11.14 -5.36 -10.40
C LYS A 118 9.62 -5.44 -10.63
N TRP A 119 8.83 -4.85 -9.74
CA TRP A 119 7.37 -4.77 -9.91
C TRP A 119 6.97 -3.87 -11.08
N ARG A 120 7.61 -2.71 -11.23
CA ARG A 120 7.39 -1.78 -12.34
C ARG A 120 7.60 -2.46 -13.69
N VAL A 121 8.70 -3.20 -13.83
CA VAL A 121 8.99 -3.97 -15.06
C VAL A 121 7.92 -5.04 -15.29
N ARG A 122 7.53 -5.80 -14.26
CA ARG A 122 6.51 -6.86 -14.38
C ARG A 122 5.14 -6.30 -14.80
N GLN A 123 4.76 -5.11 -14.34
CA GLN A 123 3.55 -4.42 -14.79
C GLN A 123 3.63 -3.98 -16.24
N ASN A 124 4.81 -3.49 -16.67
CA ASN A 124 5.00 -3.01 -18.03
C ASN A 124 4.96 -4.17 -19.04
N VAL A 125 5.57 -5.32 -18.72
CA VAL A 125 5.56 -6.51 -19.61
C VAL A 125 4.14 -7.02 -19.88
N GLY A 126 3.22 -6.94 -18.91
CA GLY A 126 1.81 -7.30 -19.12
C GLY A 126 1.07 -6.39 -20.11
N CYS A 127 1.51 -5.12 -20.23
CA CYS A 127 0.94 -4.14 -21.16
C CYS A 127 1.34 -4.41 -22.62
N TRP A 128 2.47 -5.07 -22.86
CA TRP A 128 2.93 -5.41 -24.21
C TRP A 128 2.23 -6.63 -24.80
N ILE A 129 1.65 -7.50 -23.97
CA ILE A 129 1.00 -8.75 -24.42
C ILE A 129 -0.52 -8.56 -24.63
N SER A 130 -1.11 -7.51 -24.05
CA SER A 130 -2.51 -7.13 -24.28
C SER A 130 -2.57 -5.98 -25.29
N ASN A 131 -3.10 -6.26 -26.48
CA ASN A 131 -3.22 -5.36 -27.63
C ASN A 131 -3.52 -3.87 -27.27
N ALA A 132 -2.73 -2.99 -27.89
CA ALA A 132 -3.07 -1.61 -28.25
C ALA A 132 -3.50 -0.63 -27.13
N VAL A 133 -2.53 -0.06 -26.39
CA VAL A 133 -2.66 1.31 -25.86
C VAL A 133 -1.32 2.03 -26.04
N SER A 134 -1.36 3.24 -26.60
CA SER A 134 -0.19 4.04 -26.97
C SER A 134 0.79 4.26 -25.81
N LEU A 135 2.08 4.22 -26.11
CA LEU A 135 3.24 4.41 -25.22
C LEU A 135 3.29 5.79 -24.51
N SER A 136 2.29 6.66 -24.68
CA SER A 136 2.25 8.02 -24.17
C SER A 136 1.57 8.20 -22.80
N LYS A 137 0.98 7.14 -22.21
CA LYS A 137 0.23 7.24 -20.94
C LYS A 137 0.72 6.33 -19.80
N CYS A 138 1.94 5.80 -19.88
CA CYS A 138 2.41 4.81 -18.89
C CYS A 138 2.77 5.39 -17.50
N GLY A 139 2.85 6.73 -17.34
CA GLY A 139 3.17 7.40 -16.07
C GLY A 139 1.96 7.74 -15.19
N GLN A 140 0.77 7.90 -15.79
CA GLN A 140 -0.37 8.52 -15.09
C GLN A 140 -1.25 7.53 -14.29
N PHE A 141 -0.91 6.24 -14.30
CA PHE A 141 -1.75 5.23 -13.65
C PHE A 141 -1.21 4.88 -12.26
N PRO A 142 -2.09 4.73 -11.25
CA PRO A 142 -1.69 4.21 -9.94
C PRO A 142 -0.94 2.89 -10.12
N ILE A 143 0.03 2.63 -9.24
CA ILE A 143 0.67 1.32 -9.18
C ILE A 143 -0.49 0.33 -9.07
N LYS A 144 -0.60 -0.59 -10.04
CA LYS A 144 -1.71 -1.56 -10.08
C LYS A 144 -1.64 -2.46 -8.87
N TRP A 145 -2.21 -1.98 -7.77
CA TRP A 145 -2.44 -2.75 -6.57
C TRP A 145 -3.72 -3.55 -6.84
N THR A 146 -4.89 -2.95 -6.90
CA THR A 146 -6.16 -3.69 -6.93
C THR A 146 -6.51 -4.31 -8.30
N VAL A 147 -7.03 -5.55 -8.30
CA VAL A 147 -7.64 -6.23 -9.48
C VAL A 147 -8.75 -5.38 -10.13
N LYS A 148 -9.45 -4.54 -9.34
CA LYS A 148 -10.53 -3.66 -9.82
C LYS A 148 -10.06 -2.40 -10.56
N GLN A 149 -8.77 -2.02 -10.48
CA GLN A 149 -8.24 -0.89 -11.29
C GLN A 149 -8.15 -1.24 -12.79
N LEU A 150 -8.35 -2.50 -13.16
CA LEU A 150 -8.50 -2.93 -14.56
C LEU A 150 -9.86 -2.57 -15.16
N TYR A 151 -10.89 -2.25 -14.36
CA TYR A 151 -12.25 -2.01 -14.83
C TYR A 151 -12.67 -0.53 -14.88
N LEU A 152 -11.81 0.41 -14.49
CA LEU A 152 -12.13 1.85 -14.58
C LEU A 152 -11.88 2.46 -15.98
N ASN A 153 -11.49 1.65 -16.97
CA ASN A 153 -11.35 2.04 -18.38
C ASN A 153 -12.26 1.18 -19.30
N GLY A 154 -13.51 0.94 -18.92
CA GLY A 154 -14.41 0.19 -19.79
C GLY A 154 -15.82 -0.03 -19.25
N SER A 155 -16.69 0.97 -19.46
CA SER A 155 -18.07 0.83 -19.93
C SER A 155 -18.49 2.19 -20.52
#